data_AF-A0A2A2HEF9-F1
#
_entry.id   AF-A0A2A2HEF9-F1
#
_cell.length_a   1.000
_cell.length_b   1.000
_cell.length_c   1.000
_cell.angle_alpha   90.00
_cell.angle_beta   90.00
_cell.angle_gamma   90.00
#
_symmetry.space_group_name_H-M   'P 1'
#
loop_
_entity.id
_entity.type
_entity.pdbx_description
1 polymer ?
#
loop_
_entity_poly.entity_id
_entity_poly.type
_entity_poly.pdbx_seq_one_letter_code
_entity_poly.pdbx_strand_id
1 'polypeptide(L)'
;GGYSYGVNNKPSYNSAKAAEQISRANSTWNGKNILGKHAEITYSFYEWGQENEPGSNQMVGLSELQQQQILLALQSWADVANITFTYKSAPDSQTNLDFGNFNKPKGQAFAYLPNSRVLAGQCWFNVQNHSENLYPENGNYGRHTFTHESGHSLGLSHPGEYNAQEGVKITYLFDAR
;
A
#
# COMPACT_ATOMS: atom_id res chain seq x y z
N GLY A 1 -17.43 1.67 -32.96
CA GLY A 1 -16.00 1.31 -33.06
C GLY A 1 -15.19 2.58 -33.13
N GLY A 2 -14.13 2.69 -32.32
CA GLY A 2 -13.22 3.84 -32.36
C GLY A 2 -12.64 4.15 -30.99
N TYR A 3 -11.62 3.41 -30.57
CA TYR A 3 -10.71 3.90 -29.54
C TYR A 3 -9.88 5.00 -30.19
N SER A 4 -9.90 6.23 -29.66
CA SER A 4 -8.89 7.22 -30.01
C SER A 4 -7.57 6.76 -29.36
N TYR A 5 -6.62 6.32 -30.18
CA TYR A 5 -5.26 6.07 -29.72
C TYR A 5 -4.69 7.38 -29.16
N GLY A 6 -4.31 7.36 -27.88
CA GLY A 6 -3.69 8.48 -27.20
C GLY A 6 -2.16 8.42 -27.23
N VAL A 7 -1.53 9.17 -26.32
CA VAL A 7 -0.07 9.22 -26.12
C VAL A 7 0.50 7.81 -26.01
N ASN A 8 1.63 7.55 -26.66
CA ASN A 8 2.35 6.25 -26.66
C ASN A 8 1.52 5.04 -27.16
N ASN A 9 0.57 5.24 -28.07
CA ASN A 9 -0.27 4.18 -28.68
C ASN A 9 -1.16 3.40 -27.70
N LYS A 10 -1.54 4.02 -26.58
CA LYS A 10 -2.49 3.44 -25.60
C LYS A 10 -3.79 4.25 -25.51
N PRO A 11 -4.90 3.66 -25.03
CA PRO A 11 -6.10 4.42 -24.72
C PRO A 11 -5.79 5.57 -23.76
N SER A 12 -6.27 6.77 -24.05
CA SER A 12 -6.20 7.90 -23.11
C SER A 12 -7.42 7.86 -22.19
N TYR A 13 -7.20 7.71 -20.88
CA TYR A 13 -8.26 7.76 -19.88
C TYR A 13 -8.39 9.17 -19.30
N ASN A 14 -9.63 9.62 -19.12
CA ASN A 14 -9.91 10.76 -18.26
C ASN A 14 -9.80 10.34 -16.78
N SER A 15 -9.85 11.29 -15.86
CA SER A 15 -9.72 11.04 -14.42
C SER A 15 -10.74 10.02 -13.89
N ALA A 16 -12.00 10.07 -14.37
CA ALA A 16 -13.04 9.13 -13.96
C ALA A 16 -12.71 7.68 -14.37
N LYS A 17 -12.34 7.44 -15.63
CA LYS A 17 -11.93 6.12 -16.11
C LYS A 17 -10.66 5.60 -15.43
N ALA A 18 -9.71 6.50 -15.15
CA ALA A 18 -8.51 6.14 -14.41
C ALA A 18 -8.85 5.73 -12.96
N ALA A 19 -9.77 6.47 -12.30
CA ALA A 19 -10.26 6.13 -10.97
C ALA A 19 -10.95 4.76 -10.95
N GLU A 20 -11.86 4.50 -11.90
CA GLU A 20 -12.52 3.19 -12.06
C GLU A 20 -11.51 2.05 -12.23
N GLN A 21 -10.47 2.27 -13.04
CA GLN A 21 -9.43 1.27 -13.30
C GLN A 21 -8.57 1.00 -12.06
N ILE A 22 -8.19 2.05 -11.31
CA ILE A 22 -7.42 1.92 -10.07
C ILE A 22 -8.27 1.29 -8.97
N SER A 23 -9.57 1.60 -8.88
CA SER A 23 -10.49 1.04 -7.89
C SER A 23 -11.18 -0.26 -8.34
N ARG A 24 -10.75 -0.89 -9.44
CA ARG A 24 -11.44 -2.03 -10.08
C ARG A 24 -11.69 -3.24 -9.18
N ALA A 25 -10.88 -3.38 -8.12
CA ALA A 25 -11.07 -4.43 -7.12
C ALA A 25 -12.37 -4.26 -6.33
N ASN A 26 -12.91 -3.03 -6.27
CA ASN A 26 -14.09 -2.65 -5.49
C ASN A 26 -14.00 -3.18 -4.05
N SER A 27 -12.82 -3.12 -3.46
CA SER A 27 -12.55 -3.64 -2.12
C SER A 27 -12.28 -2.48 -1.17
N THR A 28 -13.16 -2.27 -0.20
CA THR A 28 -13.02 -1.19 0.79
C THR A 28 -13.15 -1.73 2.20
N TRP A 29 -12.81 -0.91 3.19
CA TRP A 29 -13.05 -1.19 4.61
C TRP A 29 -14.53 -1.18 5.01
N ASN A 30 -15.40 -0.62 4.16
CA ASN A 30 -16.85 -0.75 4.29
C ASN A 30 -17.41 -2.04 3.67
N GLY A 31 -16.56 -2.85 3.02
CA GLY A 31 -16.93 -4.08 2.34
C GLY A 31 -16.78 -4.01 0.81
N LYS A 32 -17.03 -5.15 0.16
CA LYS A 32 -16.91 -5.28 -1.30
C LYS A 32 -18.06 -4.57 -2.02
N ASN A 33 -17.75 -3.79 -3.06
CA ASN A 33 -18.67 -2.96 -3.83
C ASN A 33 -19.41 -1.87 -3.01
N ILE A 34 -18.91 -1.51 -1.83
CA ILE A 34 -19.47 -0.44 -1.01
C ILE A 34 -18.60 0.81 -1.17
N LEU A 35 -19.11 1.81 -1.89
CA LEU A 35 -18.41 3.05 -2.25
C LEU A 35 -19.09 4.27 -1.63
N GLY A 36 -18.36 5.39 -1.54
CA GLY A 36 -18.90 6.69 -1.12
C GLY A 36 -19.31 6.79 0.36
N LYS A 37 -18.94 5.82 1.20
CA LYS A 37 -19.19 5.83 2.64
C LYS A 37 -17.95 6.21 3.42
N HIS A 38 -18.15 6.92 4.53
CA HIS A 38 -17.11 7.16 5.53
C HIS A 38 -16.56 5.84 6.06
N ALA A 39 -15.26 5.78 6.37
CA ALA A 39 -14.63 4.63 7.02
C ALA A 39 -13.79 5.08 8.22
N GLU A 40 -14.04 4.46 9.36
CA GLU A 40 -13.15 4.51 10.53
C GLU A 40 -12.15 3.36 10.42
N ILE A 41 -10.87 3.70 10.30
CA ILE A 41 -9.81 2.75 10.02
C ILE A 41 -8.83 2.79 11.18
N THR A 42 -8.67 1.65 11.85
CA THR A 42 -7.67 1.48 12.90
C THR A 42 -6.32 1.11 12.31
N TYR A 43 -5.23 1.61 12.87
CA TYR A 43 -3.88 1.19 12.47
C TYR A 43 -3.01 0.84 13.67
N SER A 44 -2.04 -0.04 13.44
CA SER A 44 -0.97 -0.36 14.38
C SER A 44 0.39 -0.33 13.69
N PHE A 45 1.44 -0.24 14.50
CA PHE A 45 2.79 -0.51 14.08
C PHE A 45 3.19 -1.85 14.66
N TYR A 46 3.77 -2.72 13.84
CA TYR A 46 4.23 -4.02 14.29
C TYR A 46 5.29 -3.82 15.38
N GLU A 47 4.93 -4.09 16.63
CA GLU A 47 5.82 -4.06 17.78
C GLU A 47 6.41 -5.45 18.01
N TRP A 48 7.68 -5.49 18.39
CA TRP A 48 8.41 -6.75 18.57
C TRP A 48 7.89 -7.51 19.81
N GLY A 49 7.44 -8.76 19.61
CA GLY A 49 7.14 -9.74 20.66
C GLY A 49 7.68 -11.11 20.21
N GLN A 50 8.39 -11.81 21.10
CA GLN A 50 9.26 -12.94 20.78
C GLN A 50 8.56 -14.12 20.11
N GLU A 51 8.93 -14.40 18.87
CA GLU A 51 9.24 -15.76 18.40
C GLU A 51 9.93 -15.63 17.03
N ASN A 52 11.27 -15.61 17.08
CA ASN A 52 12.08 -16.03 15.95
C ASN A 52 11.82 -17.53 15.75
N GLU A 53 10.65 -17.89 15.20
CA GLU A 53 10.43 -19.22 14.67
C GLU A 53 11.54 -19.47 13.63
N PRO A 54 12.27 -20.60 13.65
CA PRO A 54 13.18 -20.96 12.58
C PRO A 54 12.39 -21.05 11.26
N GLY A 55 12.56 -20.05 10.38
CA GLY A 55 11.75 -19.87 9.16
C GLY A 55 10.77 -18.71 9.20
N SER A 56 10.67 -17.98 10.33
CA SER A 56 10.00 -16.68 10.41
C SER A 56 10.66 -15.70 9.44
N ASN A 57 9.83 -15.13 8.58
CA ASN A 57 10.24 -14.03 7.70
C ASN A 57 10.83 -12.92 8.57
N GLN A 58 11.95 -12.34 8.14
CA GLN A 58 12.74 -11.34 8.86
C GLN A 58 11.95 -10.02 9.03
N MET A 59 10.84 -10.06 9.75
CA MET A 59 9.96 -8.93 10.03
C MET A 59 10.54 -8.11 11.18
N VAL A 60 10.59 -6.80 10.99
CA VAL A 60 11.25 -5.88 11.92
C VAL A 60 10.30 -4.73 12.21
N GLY A 61 10.34 -4.23 13.45
CA GLY A 61 9.59 -3.02 13.82
C GLY A 61 10.05 -1.80 13.02
N LEU A 62 9.22 -0.76 13.04
CA LEU A 62 9.47 0.51 12.38
C LEU A 62 10.22 1.47 13.31
N SER A 63 11.19 2.21 12.78
CA SER A 63 11.79 3.33 13.53
C SER A 63 10.80 4.47 13.72
N GLU A 64 11.04 5.35 14.69
CA GLU A 64 10.20 6.54 14.93
C GLU A 64 10.07 7.42 13.67
N LEU A 65 11.16 7.59 12.91
CA LEU A 65 11.15 8.32 11.64
C LEU A 65 10.20 7.67 10.63
N GLN A 66 10.25 6.34 10.50
CA GLN A 66 9.36 5.62 9.59
C GLN A 66 7.90 5.76 10.03
N GLN A 67 7.61 5.59 11.32
CA GLN A 67 6.27 5.76 11.88
C GLN A 67 5.74 7.18 11.59
N GLN A 68 6.53 8.23 11.84
CA GLN A 68 6.15 9.62 11.52
C GLN A 68 5.83 9.82 10.04
N GLN A 69 6.63 9.26 9.13
CA GLN A 69 6.37 9.39 7.69
C GLN A 69 5.14 8.58 7.24
N ILE A 70 4.86 7.43 7.86
CA ILE A 70 3.62 6.67 7.63
C ILE A 70 2.41 7.50 8.09
N LEU A 71 2.48 8.13 9.26
CA LEU A 71 1.40 9.01 9.74
C LEU A 71 1.13 10.16 8.75
N LEU A 72 2.17 10.77 8.18
CA LEU A 72 2.00 11.80 7.15
C LEU A 72 1.44 11.24 5.82
N ALA A 73 1.74 9.98 5.48
CA ALA A 73 1.13 9.30 4.35
C ALA A 73 -0.37 9.05 4.59
N LEU A 74 -0.74 8.55 5.78
CA LEU A 74 -2.14 8.37 6.18
C LEU A 74 -2.90 9.70 6.20
N GLN A 75 -2.30 10.76 6.74
CA GLN A 75 -2.89 12.11 6.72
C GLN A 75 -3.19 12.55 5.28
N SER A 76 -2.24 12.36 4.35
CA SER A 76 -2.44 12.77 2.95
C SER A 76 -3.61 12.03 2.26
N TRP A 77 -3.92 10.81 2.69
CA TRP A 77 -5.11 10.08 2.25
C TRP A 77 -6.39 10.61 2.90
N ALA A 78 -6.35 10.88 4.21
CA ALA A 78 -7.49 11.45 4.94
C ALA A 78 -7.85 12.87 4.48
N ASP A 79 -6.88 13.66 4.00
CA ASP A 79 -7.12 15.01 3.49
C ASP A 79 -8.02 15.04 2.24
N VAL A 80 -8.03 13.95 1.46
CA VAL A 80 -8.72 13.88 0.16
C VAL A 80 -9.85 12.85 0.10
N ALA A 81 -10.01 12.05 1.17
CA ALA A 81 -11.04 11.02 1.26
C ALA A 81 -11.78 11.10 2.59
N ASN A 82 -13.04 10.66 2.63
CA ASN A 82 -13.84 10.64 3.84
C ASN A 82 -13.45 9.45 4.74
N ILE A 83 -12.25 9.47 5.29
CA ILE A 83 -11.68 8.40 6.13
C ILE A 83 -11.05 8.99 7.39
N THR A 84 -11.08 8.23 8.48
CA THR A 84 -10.46 8.65 9.75
C THR A 84 -9.55 7.54 10.25
N PHE A 85 -8.32 7.89 10.61
CA PHE A 85 -7.34 6.94 11.13
C PHE A 85 -7.21 7.05 12.65
N THR A 86 -7.29 5.92 13.35
CA THR A 86 -7.11 5.86 14.80
C THR A 86 -6.05 4.83 15.16
N TYR A 87 -5.02 5.24 15.90
CA TYR A 87 -4.00 4.33 16.40
C TYR A 87 -4.60 3.35 17.41
N LYS A 88 -4.15 2.10 17.35
CA LYS A 88 -4.46 1.07 18.34
C LYS A 88 -3.18 0.28 18.63
N SER A 89 -2.71 0.30 19.89
CA SER A 89 -1.58 -0.53 20.31
C SER A 89 -1.95 -2.01 20.21
N ALA A 90 -1.13 -2.85 19.62
CA ALA A 90 -1.47 -4.25 19.38
C ALA A 90 -0.50 -5.22 20.07
N PRO A 91 -1.01 -6.02 21.00
CA PRO A 91 -0.54 -7.41 21.16
C PRO A 91 -1.54 -8.42 20.57
N ASP A 92 -2.86 -8.21 20.73
CA ASP A 92 -3.87 -9.27 20.52
C ASP A 92 -5.12 -8.86 19.71
N SER A 93 -5.12 -7.71 19.04
CA SER A 93 -6.29 -7.29 18.25
C SER A 93 -5.92 -6.91 16.82
N GLN A 94 -6.54 -7.59 15.86
CA GLN A 94 -6.44 -7.26 14.45
C GLN A 94 -6.89 -5.80 14.23
N THR A 95 -6.03 -4.97 13.67
CA THR A 95 -6.40 -3.63 13.21
C THR A 95 -6.77 -3.68 11.73
N ASN A 96 -7.22 -2.57 11.17
CA ASN A 96 -7.43 -2.51 9.73
C ASN A 96 -6.08 -2.43 9.00
N LEU A 97 -5.13 -1.65 9.50
CA LEU A 97 -3.84 -1.43 8.85
C LEU A 97 -2.70 -1.75 9.80
N ASP A 98 -1.87 -2.72 9.44
CA ASP A 98 -0.69 -3.07 10.23
C ASP A 98 0.56 -2.80 9.40
N PHE A 99 1.47 -1.96 9.92
CA PHE A 99 2.69 -1.58 9.20
C PHE A 99 3.93 -2.19 9.85
N GLY A 100 4.84 -2.71 9.03
CA GLY A 100 6.12 -3.24 9.50
C GLY A 100 7.20 -3.25 8.42
N ASN A 101 8.43 -3.53 8.83
CA ASN A 101 9.53 -3.79 7.91
C ASN A 101 9.68 -5.29 7.68
N PHE A 102 10.32 -5.65 6.59
CA PHE A 102 10.94 -6.97 6.41
C PHE A 102 12.35 -6.83 5.84
N ASN A 103 13.14 -7.87 5.93
CA ASN A 103 14.51 -7.91 5.40
C ASN A 103 14.61 -9.12 4.48
N LYS A 104 14.60 -8.94 3.15
CA LYS A 104 14.82 -10.04 2.20
C LYS A 104 15.62 -9.56 0.99
N PRO A 105 16.37 -10.42 0.29
CA PRO A 105 17.25 -9.98 -0.79
C PRO A 105 16.54 -9.31 -1.98
N LYS A 106 15.20 -9.44 -2.06
CA LYS A 106 14.37 -9.04 -3.19
C LYS A 106 13.02 -8.51 -2.72
N GLY A 107 12.37 -7.74 -3.60
CA GLY A 107 11.10 -7.07 -3.34
C GLY A 107 11.33 -5.76 -2.61
N GLN A 108 10.57 -4.72 -2.96
CA GLN A 108 10.75 -3.41 -2.33
C GLN A 108 9.77 -3.19 -1.18
N ALA A 109 8.49 -3.36 -1.47
CA ALA A 109 7.42 -3.30 -0.48
C ALA A 109 6.21 -4.06 -1.02
N PHE A 110 5.26 -4.34 -0.15
CA PHE A 110 3.98 -4.89 -0.56
C PHE A 110 2.90 -4.60 0.48
N ALA A 111 1.66 -4.59 0.02
CA ALA A 111 0.49 -4.45 0.85
C ALA A 111 -0.66 -5.31 0.36
N TYR A 112 -1.63 -5.54 1.23
CA TYR A 112 -2.80 -6.34 0.94
C TYR A 112 -4.06 -5.46 0.95
N LEU A 113 -4.85 -5.56 -0.13
CA LEU A 113 -6.13 -4.89 -0.22
C LEU A 113 -7.05 -5.26 0.96
N PRO A 114 -8.07 -4.44 1.29
CA PRO A 114 -9.15 -4.84 2.17
C PRO A 114 -9.77 -6.18 1.71
N ASN A 115 -10.41 -6.90 2.64
CA ASN A 115 -11.06 -8.19 2.37
C ASN A 115 -10.11 -9.34 1.95
N SER A 116 -8.79 -9.18 2.09
CA SER A 116 -7.77 -10.23 1.84
C SER A 116 -7.61 -11.21 3.02
N ARG A 117 -8.71 -11.51 3.74
CA ARG A 117 -8.76 -12.37 4.93
C ARG A 117 -7.78 -11.90 6.02
N VAL A 118 -7.04 -12.81 6.64
CA VAL A 118 -6.10 -12.53 7.74
C VAL A 118 -4.95 -11.59 7.37
N LEU A 119 -4.69 -11.41 6.06
CA LEU A 119 -3.65 -10.53 5.56
C LEU A 119 -4.15 -9.11 5.24
N ALA A 120 -5.47 -8.89 5.27
CA ALA A 120 -6.06 -7.62 4.84
C ALA A 120 -5.42 -6.42 5.54
N GLY A 121 -4.99 -5.44 4.75
CA GLY A 121 -4.48 -4.16 5.23
C GLY A 121 -3.05 -4.16 5.76
N GLN A 122 -2.37 -5.31 5.79
CA GLN A 122 -0.96 -5.33 6.17
C GLN A 122 -0.10 -4.64 5.10
N CYS A 123 0.87 -3.85 5.54
CA CYS A 123 1.85 -3.12 4.74
C CYS A 123 3.27 -3.44 5.20
N TRP A 124 4.12 -3.90 4.28
CA TRP A 124 5.46 -4.37 4.59
C TRP A 124 6.52 -3.69 3.71
N PHE A 125 7.53 -3.09 4.34
CA PHE A 125 8.59 -2.34 3.66
C PHE A 125 9.94 -3.06 3.78
N ASN A 126 10.62 -3.33 2.66
CA ASN A 126 11.92 -3.98 2.71
C ASN A 126 12.97 -3.00 3.20
N VAL A 127 13.81 -3.40 4.14
CA VAL A 127 14.95 -2.59 4.59
C VAL A 127 16.28 -3.19 4.13
N GLN A 128 16.28 -4.35 3.49
CA GLN A 128 17.47 -4.94 2.90
C GLN A 128 17.78 -4.28 1.56
N ASN A 129 18.93 -3.62 1.45
CA ASN A 129 19.37 -2.90 0.24
C ASN A 129 18.44 -1.76 -0.21
N HIS A 130 17.55 -1.30 0.67
CA HIS A 130 16.55 -0.27 0.41
C HIS A 130 16.65 0.83 1.49
N SER A 131 17.74 1.59 1.45
CA SER A 131 18.02 2.63 2.46
C SER A 131 16.98 3.74 2.46
N GLU A 132 16.32 3.99 1.34
CA GLU A 132 15.22 4.94 1.22
C GLU A 132 14.04 4.61 2.12
N ASN A 133 13.78 3.33 2.43
CA ASN A 133 12.74 2.92 3.37
C ASN A 133 13.16 3.11 4.83
N LEU A 134 14.46 3.07 5.11
CA LEU A 134 15.02 3.35 6.45
C LEU A 134 15.08 4.85 6.75
N TYR A 135 15.30 5.66 5.72
CA TYR A 135 15.41 7.13 5.80
C TYR A 135 14.35 7.82 4.91
N PRO A 136 13.05 7.59 5.15
CA PRO A 136 11.99 8.22 4.37
C PRO A 136 11.92 9.71 4.73
N GLU A 137 11.78 10.56 3.72
CA GLU A 137 11.60 11.99 3.88
C GLU A 137 10.72 12.56 2.76
N ASN A 138 10.24 13.79 2.94
CA ASN A 138 9.39 14.42 1.94
C ASN A 138 10.10 14.52 0.58
N GLY A 139 9.44 14.04 -0.47
CA GLY A 139 9.96 14.08 -1.85
C GLY A 139 10.86 12.90 -2.25
N ASN A 140 11.25 12.03 -1.31
CA ASN A 140 12.05 10.84 -1.66
C ASN A 140 11.18 9.60 -1.95
N TYR A 141 11.84 8.55 -2.47
CA TYR A 141 11.16 7.32 -2.88
C TYR A 141 10.60 6.51 -1.70
N GLY A 142 11.20 6.59 -0.50
CA GLY A 142 10.68 5.94 0.70
C GLY A 142 9.32 6.49 1.11
N ARG A 143 9.18 7.83 1.16
CA ARG A 143 7.89 8.47 1.44
C ARG A 143 6.83 8.18 0.37
N HIS A 144 7.25 8.13 -0.91
CA HIS A 144 6.38 7.67 -1.99
C HIS A 144 5.90 6.24 -1.76
N THR A 145 6.81 5.32 -1.43
CA THR A 145 6.51 3.91 -1.15
C THR A 145 5.51 3.78 -0.01
N PHE A 146 5.66 4.53 1.09
CA PHE A 146 4.70 4.50 2.20
C PHE A 146 3.30 4.95 1.77
N THR A 147 3.23 6.00 0.96
CA THR A 147 1.95 6.51 0.42
C THR A 147 1.31 5.50 -0.53
N HIS A 148 2.12 4.87 -1.37
CA HIS A 148 1.70 3.85 -2.34
C HIS A 148 1.12 2.61 -1.66
N GLU A 149 1.87 1.99 -0.76
CA GLU A 149 1.42 0.77 -0.07
C GLU A 149 0.22 1.05 0.84
N SER A 150 0.13 2.23 1.45
CA SER A 150 -1.08 2.65 2.18
C SER A 150 -2.29 2.72 1.25
N GLY A 151 -2.11 3.19 0.01
CA GLY A 151 -3.16 3.22 -1.01
C GLY A 151 -3.69 1.82 -1.37
N HIS A 152 -2.80 0.82 -1.45
CA HIS A 152 -3.19 -0.58 -1.60
C HIS A 152 -4.03 -1.06 -0.42
N SER A 153 -3.57 -0.84 0.81
CA SER A 153 -4.33 -1.26 1.99
C SER A 153 -5.65 -0.48 2.18
N LEU A 154 -5.86 0.62 1.47
CA LEU A 154 -7.14 1.32 1.37
C LEU A 154 -8.06 0.81 0.25
N GLY A 155 -7.56 -0.03 -0.66
CA GLY A 155 -8.35 -0.67 -1.72
C GLY A 155 -7.97 -0.30 -3.15
N LEU A 156 -6.93 0.51 -3.35
CA LEU A 156 -6.51 0.92 -4.68
C LEU A 156 -5.58 -0.12 -5.29
N SER A 157 -5.74 -0.42 -6.57
CA SER A 157 -4.86 -1.32 -7.32
C SER A 157 -3.89 -0.51 -8.18
N HIS A 158 -2.82 -1.14 -8.68
CA HIS A 158 -2.02 -0.51 -9.72
C HIS A 158 -2.89 -0.11 -10.92
N PRO A 159 -2.55 0.98 -11.65
CA PRO A 159 -3.30 1.37 -12.85
C PRO A 159 -3.35 0.28 -13.94
N GLY A 160 -2.37 -0.64 -13.95
CA GLY A 160 -2.31 -1.81 -14.82
C GLY A 160 -2.40 -3.15 -14.07
N GLU A 161 -2.40 -4.25 -14.82
CA GLU A 161 -2.28 -5.61 -14.26
C GLU A 161 -0.81 -6.01 -14.18
N TYR A 162 -0.05 -5.28 -13.37
CA TYR A 162 1.33 -5.62 -13.07
C TYR A 162 1.55 -5.61 -11.57
N ASN A 163 2.45 -6.46 -11.13
CA ASN A 163 2.99 -6.46 -9.78
C ASN A 163 4.50 -6.42 -9.90
N ALA A 164 5.16 -5.67 -9.02
CA ALA A 164 6.61 -5.73 -8.94
C ALA A 164 7.01 -7.13 -8.48
N GLN A 165 7.55 -7.93 -9.40
CA GLN A 165 8.10 -9.24 -9.13
C GLN A 165 9.54 -9.28 -9.61
N GLU A 166 10.33 -10.17 -9.04
CA GLU A 166 11.69 -10.39 -9.51
C GLU A 166 11.71 -10.69 -11.02
N GLY A 167 12.60 -10.01 -11.76
CA GLY A 167 12.78 -10.22 -13.20
C GLY A 167 11.71 -9.57 -14.07
N VAL A 168 10.68 -8.95 -13.48
CA VAL A 168 9.64 -8.23 -14.23
C VAL A 168 10.04 -6.77 -14.36
N LYS A 169 10.48 -6.39 -15.57
CA LYS A 169 10.64 -4.98 -15.92
C LYS A 169 9.25 -4.40 -16.19
N ILE A 170 8.66 -3.77 -15.18
CA ILE A 170 7.43 -3.00 -15.36
C ILE A 170 7.76 -1.83 -16.28
N THR A 171 7.07 -1.75 -17.41
CA THR A 171 7.17 -0.65 -18.36
C THR A 171 5.80 -0.11 -18.66
N TYR A 172 5.73 1.19 -18.91
CA TYR A 172 4.51 1.79 -19.39
C TYR A 172 3.97 1.05 -20.63
N LEU A 173 4.84 0.66 -21.58
CA LEU A 173 4.45 0.05 -22.86
C LEU A 173 3.70 -1.29 -22.72
N PHE A 174 4.09 -2.15 -21.78
CA PHE A 174 3.53 -3.49 -21.65
C PHE A 174 2.51 -3.62 -20.52
N ASP A 175 2.59 -2.75 -19.51
CA ASP A 175 1.93 -3.01 -18.24
C ASP A 175 0.82 -2.00 -17.91
N ALA A 176 0.88 -0.78 -18.45
CA ALA A 176 -0.20 0.19 -18.31
C ALA A 176 -1.41 -0.16 -19.20
N ARG A 177 -2.62 -0.02 -18.64
CA ARG A 177 -3.88 -0.08 -19.37
C ARG A 177 -4.27 1.27 -19.94
#